data_AF-A0A6P2CWE3-F1
#
_entry.id   AF-A0A6P2CWE3-F1
#
_cell.length_a   1.000
_cell.length_b   1.000
_cell.length_c   1.000
_cell.angle_alpha   90.00
_cell.angle_beta   90.00
_cell.angle_gamma   90.00
#
_symmetry.space_group_name_H-M   'P 1'
#
loop_
_entity.id
_entity.type
_entity.pdbx_description
1 polymer ?
#
loop_
_entity_poly.entity_id
_entity_poly.type
_entity_poly.pdbx_seq_one_letter_code
_entity_poly.pdbx_strand_id
1 'polypeptide(L)'
;MILFGPPGVGKTYLAIGLRVRTAELGHRVYFTTAMDLAVNLTKAVDTNRLHREFQALVQPKLLVIDEVGYLTPDGVQASLVFQMVFEIRPNLLYIIN
;
A
#
# COMPACT_ATOMS: atom_id res chain seq x y z
N MET A 1 -7.59 -6.51 5.47
CA MET A 1 -8.57 -5.73 6.25
C MET A 1 -8.35 -4.29 5.88
N ILE A 2 -9.30 -3.66 5.17
CA ILE A 2 -9.14 -2.28 4.71
C ILE A 2 -9.71 -1.35 5.80
N LEU A 3 -8.92 -0.37 6.25
CA LEU A 3 -9.32 0.58 7.30
C LEU A 3 -9.60 1.98 6.72
N PHE A 4 -10.77 2.19 6.13
CA PHE A 4 -11.12 3.52 5.61
C PHE A 4 -11.83 4.38 6.67
N GLY A 5 -11.61 5.70 6.65
CA GLY A 5 -12.48 6.67 7.33
C GLY A 5 -11.79 8.00 7.70
N PRO A 6 -12.50 8.91 8.41
CA PRO A 6 -12.00 10.25 8.70
C PRO A 6 -10.74 10.28 9.59
N PRO A 7 -9.95 11.38 9.56
CA PRO A 7 -8.81 11.58 10.43
C PRO A 7 -9.22 11.54 11.92
N GLY A 8 -8.32 11.07 12.78
CA GLY A 8 -8.49 11.15 14.24
C GLY A 8 -9.18 9.95 14.91
N VAL A 9 -9.58 8.90 14.19
CA VAL A 9 -10.25 7.72 14.78
C VAL A 9 -9.32 6.55 15.14
N GLY A 10 -8.00 6.80 15.25
CA GLY A 10 -7.03 5.79 15.70
C GLY A 10 -6.57 4.76 14.66
N LYS A 11 -6.89 4.94 13.36
CA LYS A 11 -6.43 4.06 12.27
C LYS A 11 -4.91 3.92 12.20
N THR A 12 -4.21 5.04 12.36
CA THR A 12 -2.74 5.08 12.40
C THR A 12 -2.19 4.27 13.57
N TYR A 13 -2.81 4.38 14.75
CA TYR A 13 -2.39 3.62 15.94
C TYR A 13 -2.58 2.11 15.74
N LEU A 14 -3.72 1.70 15.18
CA LEU A 14 -3.99 0.29 14.85
C LEU A 14 -3.00 -0.26 13.81
N ALA A 15 -2.71 0.52 12.76
CA ALA A 15 -1.75 0.12 11.74
C ALA A 15 -0.32 0.00 12.30
N ILE A 16 0.10 0.92 13.19
CA ILE A 16 1.39 0.85 13.87
C ILE A 16 1.46 -0.39 14.78
N GLY A 17 0.44 -0.65 15.59
CA GLY A 17 0.40 -1.81 16.47
C GLY A 17 0.47 -3.13 15.69
N LEU A 18 -0.25 -3.22 14.58
CA LEU A 18 -0.21 -4.39 13.71
C LEU A 18 1.15 -4.56 13.02
N ARG A 19 1.76 -3.45 12.60
CA ARG A 19 3.12 -3.44 12.02
C ARG A 19 4.13 -3.99 13.01
N VAL A 20 4.15 -3.45 14.23
CA VAL A 20 5.06 -3.89 15.30
C VAL A 20 4.86 -5.38 15.55
N ARG A 21 3.61 -5.82 15.71
CA ARG A 21 3.32 -7.22 15.97
C ARG A 21 3.74 -8.15 14.83
N THR A 22 3.56 -7.72 13.58
CA THR A 22 3.91 -8.51 12.40
C THR A 22 5.44 -8.61 12.25
N ALA A 23 6.16 -7.52 12.53
CA ALA A 23 7.62 -7.50 12.56
C ALA A 23 8.18 -8.39 13.69
N GLU A 24 7.59 -8.34 14.88
CA GLU A 24 7.95 -9.22 16.02
C GLU A 24 7.81 -10.71 15.69
N LEU A 25 6.84 -11.08 14.84
CA LEU A 25 6.64 -12.44 14.36
C LEU A 25 7.64 -12.86 13.27
N GLY A 26 8.63 -12.01 12.95
CA GLY A 26 9.64 -12.26 11.92
C GLY A 26 9.09 -12.15 10.50
N HIS A 27 7.90 -11.56 10.32
CA HIS A 27 7.30 -11.40 9.01
C HIS A 27 7.72 -10.07 8.38
N ARG A 28 7.92 -10.09 7.06
CA ARG A 28 8.22 -8.88 6.30
C ARG A 28 7.00 -7.97 6.26
N VAL A 29 7.23 -6.69 6.54
CA VAL A 29 6.23 -5.62 6.45
C VAL A 29 6.73 -4.58 5.47
N TYR A 30 5.83 -4.05 4.64
CA TYR A 30 6.12 -2.97 3.71
C TYR A 30 5.16 -1.80 3.95
N PHE A 31 5.71 -0.59 3.93
CA PHE A 31 4.98 0.65 4.18
C PHE A 31 5.33 1.66 3.10
N THR A 32 4.31 2.30 2.53
CA THR A 32 4.44 3.37 1.53
C THR A 32 3.26 4.32 1.62
N THR A 33 3.40 5.54 1.10
CA THR A 33 2.24 6.38 0.80
C THR A 33 1.65 5.98 -0.55
N ALA A 34 0.38 6.32 -0.77
CA ALA A 34 -0.30 6.12 -2.04
C ALA A 34 0.36 6.91 -3.18
N MET A 35 0.83 8.13 -2.89
CA MET A 35 1.55 8.99 -3.83
C MET A 35 2.91 8.41 -4.22
N ASP A 36 3.71 7.96 -3.25
CA ASP A 36 5.02 7.35 -3.53
C ASP A 36 4.85 6.05 -4.31
N LEU A 37 3.82 5.26 -3.98
CA LEU A 37 3.51 4.04 -4.70
C LEU A 37 3.14 4.33 -6.16
N ALA A 38 2.28 5.32 -6.39
CA ALA A 38 1.94 5.79 -7.74
C ALA A 38 3.18 6.19 -8.54
N VAL A 39 4.05 7.03 -7.96
CA VAL A 39 5.29 7.48 -8.61
C VAL A 39 6.21 6.29 -8.93
N ASN A 40 6.37 5.36 -8.00
CA ASN A 40 7.22 4.19 -8.18
C ASN A 40 6.66 3.23 -9.25
N LEU A 41 5.34 3.00 -9.26
CA LEU A 41 4.68 2.19 -10.28
C LEU A 41 4.78 2.83 -11.67
N THR A 42 4.58 4.14 -11.79
CA THR A 42 4.75 4.85 -13.07
C THR A 42 6.18 4.73 -13.59
N LYS A 43 7.18 4.97 -12.73
CA LYS A 43 8.59 4.75 -13.11
C LYS A 43 8.89 3.30 -13.49
N ALA A 44 8.25 2.34 -12.84
CA ALA A 44 8.43 0.92 -13.14
C ALA A 44 7.80 0.52 -14.47
N VAL A 45 6.68 1.14 -14.85
CA VAL A 45 6.10 1.03 -16.21
C VAL A 45 7.10 1.59 -17.23
N ASP A 46 7.59 2.81 -17.03
CA ASP A 46 8.51 3.48 -17.97
C ASP A 46 9.85 2.73 -18.14
N THR A 47 10.34 2.10 -17.07
CA THR A 47 11.60 1.34 -17.07
C THR A 47 11.43 -0.15 -17.36
N ASN A 48 10.21 -0.60 -17.69
CA ASN A 48 9.85 -2.00 -17.92
C ASN A 48 10.26 -2.95 -16.76
N ARG A 49 10.18 -2.44 -15.52
CA ARG A 49 10.50 -3.14 -14.27
C ARG A 49 9.27 -3.40 -13.40
N LEU A 50 8.07 -3.16 -13.95
CA LEU A 50 6.79 -3.31 -13.25
C LEU A 50 6.66 -4.66 -12.52
N HIS A 51 7.07 -5.75 -13.17
CA HIS A 51 7.01 -7.08 -12.54
C HIS A 51 7.84 -7.17 -11.27
N ARG A 52 9.03 -6.55 -11.22
CA ARG A 52 9.90 -6.57 -10.04
C ARG A 52 9.32 -5.77 -8.89
N GLU A 53 8.79 -4.58 -9.17
CA GLU A 53 8.12 -3.77 -8.15
C GLU A 53 6.89 -4.50 -7.61
N PHE A 54 6.10 -5.12 -8.49
CA PHE A 54 4.95 -5.92 -8.08
C PHE A 54 5.34 -7.07 -7.15
N GLN A 55 6.43 -7.80 -7.44
CA GLN A 55 6.94 -8.85 -6.56
C GLN A 55 7.38 -8.32 -5.19
N ALA A 56 7.97 -7.12 -5.13
CA ALA A 56 8.35 -6.49 -3.87
C ALA A 56 7.13 -6.15 -2.99
N LEU A 57 5.97 -5.93 -3.61
CA LEU A 57 4.71 -5.58 -2.96
C LEU A 57 3.90 -6.83 -2.55
N VAL A 58 4.12 -7.98 -3.20
CA VAL A 58 3.45 -9.26 -2.91
C VAL A 58 4.18 -10.09 -1.85
N GLN A 59 5.51 -9.98 -1.75
CA GLN A 59 6.31 -10.73 -0.77
C GLN A 59 6.00 -10.43 0.73
N PRO A 60 5.70 -9.19 1.15
CA PRO A 60 5.41 -8.87 2.53
C PRO A 60 4.14 -9.56 3.03
N LYS A 61 4.12 -9.96 4.30
CA LYS A 61 2.91 -10.47 4.97
C LYS A 61 1.99 -9.35 5.44
N LEU A 62 2.43 -8.10 5.33
CA LEU A 62 1.65 -6.92 5.64
C LEU A 62 2.11 -5.79 4.72
N LEU A 63 1.17 -5.25 3.95
CA LEU A 63 1.33 -4.09 3.10
C LEU A 63 0.47 -2.95 3.68
N VAL A 64 1.09 -1.83 3.96
CA VAL A 64 0.41 -0.62 4.46
C VAL A 64 0.61 0.50 3.44
N ILE A 65 -0.50 1.09 3.00
CA ILE A 65 -0.55 2.21 2.07
C ILE A 65 -1.23 3.38 2.81
N ASP A 66 -0.48 4.40 3.17
CA ASP A 66 -1.04 5.60 3.81
C ASP A 66 -1.51 6.62 2.75
N GLU A 67 -2.28 7.62 3.18
CA GLU A 67 -2.60 8.83 2.41
C GLU A 67 -3.33 8.57 1.08
N VAL A 68 -4.17 7.53 0.99
CA VAL A 68 -4.90 7.20 -0.25
C VAL A 68 -5.96 8.25 -0.58
N GLY A 69 -6.50 8.95 0.43
CA GLY A 69 -7.47 10.03 0.23
C GLY A 69 -6.93 11.23 -0.56
N TYR A 70 -5.61 11.31 -0.78
CA TYR A 70 -4.97 12.37 -1.55
C TYR A 70 -4.76 12.04 -3.04
N LEU A 71 -4.99 10.79 -3.47
CA LEU A 71 -4.93 10.44 -4.89
C LEU A 71 -6.17 10.93 -5.64
N THR A 72 -5.96 11.65 -6.74
CA THR A 72 -7.05 12.06 -7.65
C THR A 72 -7.48 10.86 -8.52
N PRO A 73 -8.76 10.41 -8.47
CA PRO A 73 -9.23 9.18 -9.11
C PRO A 73 -9.07 9.12 -10.64
N ASP A 74 -8.95 10.27 -11.28
CA ASP A 74 -8.86 10.49 -12.73
C ASP A 74 -7.43 10.39 -13.27
N GLY A 75 -6.41 10.29 -12.41
CA GLY A 75 -5.02 10.13 -12.82
C GLY A 75 -4.66 8.69 -13.21
N VAL A 76 -3.90 8.51 -14.30
CA VAL A 76 -3.29 7.22 -14.69
C VAL A 76 -2.55 6.55 -13.52
N GLN A 77 -1.92 7.37 -12.68
CA GLN A 77 -1.26 6.97 -11.44
C GLN A 77 -2.19 6.32 -10.42
N ALA A 78 -3.38 6.88 -10.20
CA ALA A 78 -4.37 6.32 -9.27
C ALA A 78 -4.89 4.99 -9.79
N SER A 79 -5.21 4.90 -11.09
CA SER A 79 -5.65 3.66 -11.73
C SER A 79 -4.64 2.52 -11.58
N LEU A 80 -3.33 2.80 -11.73
CA LEU A 80 -2.26 1.82 -11.51
C LEU A 80 -2.22 1.31 -10.07
N VAL A 81 -2.32 2.22 -9.08
CA VAL A 81 -2.36 1.86 -7.66
C VAL A 81 -3.58 1.01 -7.34
N PHE A 82 -4.77 1.39 -7.83
CA PHE A 82 -5.99 0.62 -7.64
C PHE A 82 -5.88 -0.77 -8.26
N GLN A 83 -5.45 -0.87 -9.52
CA GLN A 83 -5.28 -2.15 -10.18
C GLN A 83 -4.33 -3.07 -9.40
N MET A 84 -3.19 -2.54 -8.94
CA MET A 84 -2.25 -3.27 -8.11
C MET A 84 -2.89 -3.74 -6.79
N VAL A 85 -3.62 -2.85 -6.10
CA VAL A 85 -4.30 -3.16 -4.83
C VAL A 85 -5.32 -4.29 -5.01
N PHE A 86 -6.06 -4.30 -6.12
CA PHE A 86 -7.02 -5.36 -6.43
C PHE A 86 -6.35 -6.68 -6.85
N GLU A 87 -5.19 -6.61 -7.50
CA GLU A 87 -4.47 -7.78 -7.99
C GLU A 87 -3.68 -8.48 -6.86
N ILE A 88 -3.23 -7.73 -5.85
CA ILE A 88 -2.62 -8.29 -4.64
C ILE A 88 -3.72 -8.91 -3.75
N ARG A 89 -3.86 -10.24 -3.83
CA ARG A 89 -4.71 -11.07 -2.95
C ARG A 89 -4.52 -10.76 -1.43
N PRO A 90 -5.49 -11.10 -0.56
CA PRO A 90 -5.80 -10.38 0.69
C PRO A 90 -4.90 -10.72 1.88
N ASN A 91 -3.59 -10.86 1.67
CA ASN A 91 -2.67 -11.16 2.77
C ASN A 91 -2.29 -9.91 3.61
N LEU A 92 -3.13 -8.86 3.54
CA LEU A 92 -3.22 -7.66 4.38
C LEU A 92 -2.72 -6.37 3.74
N LEU A 93 -3.67 -5.63 3.15
CA LEU A 93 -3.58 -4.24 2.72
C LEU A 93 -4.28 -3.33 3.73
N TYR A 94 -3.63 -2.26 4.18
CA TYR A 94 -4.21 -1.21 5.03
C TYR A 94 -4.07 0.17 4.42
N ILE A 95 -5.21 0.81 4.16
CA ILE A 95 -5.32 2.18 3.66
C ILE A 95 -5.55 3.10 4.85
N ILE A 96 -4.84 4.21 4.98
CA ILE A 96 -5.06 5.18 6.07
C ILE A 96 -5.34 6.55 5.45
N ASN A 97 -6.46 7.14 5.87
CA ASN A 97 -7.07 8.43 5.51
C ASN A 97 -7.19 8.76 4.01
#